data_AF-A0A955XQL7-F1
#
_entry.id   AF-A0A955XQL7-F1
#
_cell.length_a   1.000
_cell.length_b   1.000
_cell.length_c   1.000
_cell.angle_alpha   90.00
_cell.angle_beta   90.00
_cell.angle_gamma   90.00
#
_symmetry.space_group_name_H-M   'P 1'
#
loop_
_entity.id
_entity.type
_entity.pdbx_description
1 polymer ?
#
loop_
_entity_poly.entity_id
_entity_poly.type
_entity_poly.pdbx_seq_one_letter_code
_entity_poly.pdbx_strand_id
1 'polypeptide(L)'
;QINLTGTSPLVGTNDERLGPRFPDMTDTYTPRLQAIAKAKAQALGVPLKEGIYGGLLGPTYETPAEVRMLRGLGVDVVGMSTVVEVIAARHLSMDILGISCVTNVAAGLSDERLDHAHIKDVANRVRTRFQTLIDAVLEEMASLQSQKAQASNNQ
;
A
#
# COMPACT_ATOMS: atom_id res chain seq x y z
N GLN A 1 4.92 4.58 -5.26
CA GLN A 1 3.77 4.13 -6.08
C GLN A 1 3.83 4.81 -7.45
N ILE A 2 3.15 4.28 -8.45
CA ILE A 2 2.91 4.92 -9.75
C ILE A 2 1.40 5.01 -9.96
N ASN A 3 0.88 6.21 -10.25
CA ASN A 3 -0.54 6.42 -10.53
C ASN A 3 -0.80 6.38 -12.05
N LEU A 4 -1.41 5.30 -12.52
CA LEU A 4 -1.81 5.09 -13.91
C LEU A 4 -3.34 5.03 -14.05
N THR A 5 -4.08 5.51 -13.05
CA THR A 5 -5.56 5.52 -13.07
C THR A 5 -6.14 6.60 -13.98
N GLY A 6 -5.31 7.58 -14.40
CA GLY A 6 -5.76 8.74 -15.17
C GLY A 6 -6.56 9.76 -14.35
N THR A 7 -6.64 9.59 -13.02
CA THR A 7 -7.38 10.48 -12.12
C THR A 7 -6.61 10.81 -10.84
N SER A 8 -7.07 11.83 -10.12
CA SER A 8 -6.59 12.21 -8.79
C SER A 8 -7.76 12.75 -7.96
N PRO A 9 -7.83 12.42 -6.66
CA PRO A 9 -8.89 12.95 -5.79
C PRO A 9 -8.78 14.47 -5.54
N LEU A 10 -7.67 15.10 -5.97
CA LEU A 10 -7.41 16.52 -5.76
C LEU A 10 -7.78 17.37 -7.01
N VAL A 11 -8.33 16.75 -8.05
CA VAL A 11 -8.89 17.48 -9.20
C VAL A 11 -10.11 18.28 -8.74
N GLY A 12 -10.15 19.56 -9.13
CA GLY A 12 -11.20 20.51 -8.71
C GLY A 12 -10.68 21.58 -7.75
N THR A 13 -11.58 22.24 -7.03
CA THR A 13 -11.27 23.28 -6.05
C THR A 13 -10.63 22.69 -4.79
N ASN A 14 -9.61 23.36 -4.25
CA ASN A 14 -8.96 22.93 -3.01
C ASN A 14 -9.70 23.42 -1.77
N ASP A 15 -9.81 22.57 -0.75
CA ASP A 15 -10.20 22.98 0.60
C ASP A 15 -8.94 23.13 1.47
N GLU A 16 -8.50 24.37 1.68
CA GLU A 16 -7.28 24.69 2.44
C GLU A 16 -7.35 24.26 3.91
N ARG A 17 -8.54 23.94 4.44
CA ARG A 17 -8.70 23.40 5.79
C ARG A 17 -8.24 21.94 5.89
N LEU A 18 -8.24 21.22 4.76
CA LEU A 18 -7.85 19.81 4.71
C LEU A 18 -6.38 19.63 4.38
N GLY A 19 -5.83 20.47 3.50
CA GLY A 19 -4.45 20.32 3.04
C GLY A 19 -4.01 21.34 2.00
N PRO A 20 -2.72 21.28 1.62
CA PRO A 20 -2.16 22.19 0.62
C PRO A 20 -2.64 21.81 -0.78
N ARG A 21 -2.79 22.80 -1.66
CA ARG A 21 -3.14 22.57 -3.07
C ARG A 21 -2.21 21.58 -3.78
N PHE A 22 -0.93 21.63 -3.43
CA PHE A 22 0.14 20.82 -4.02
C PHE A 22 0.87 20.06 -2.91
N PRO A 23 0.37 18.89 -2.48
CA PRO A 23 1.02 18.10 -1.44
C PRO A 23 2.30 17.45 -1.97
N ASP A 24 3.33 17.41 -1.13
CA ASP A 24 4.56 16.65 -1.42
C ASP A 24 4.30 15.14 -1.31
N MET A 25 4.81 14.40 -2.29
CA MET A 25 4.65 12.95 -2.42
C MET A 25 5.99 12.19 -2.29
N THR A 26 7.06 12.85 -1.84
CA THR A 26 8.40 12.25 -1.71
C THR A 26 8.36 11.08 -0.72
N ASP A 27 7.86 11.35 0.48
CA ASP A 27 7.67 10.36 1.54
C ASP A 27 6.20 9.94 1.65
N THR A 28 5.63 9.50 0.52
CA THR A 28 4.22 9.09 0.43
C THR A 28 3.88 7.98 1.44
N TYR A 29 4.76 7.01 1.59
CA TYR A 29 4.63 5.96 2.61
C TYR A 29 5.62 6.28 3.72
N THR A 30 5.13 6.43 4.95
CA THR A 30 5.92 6.93 6.07
C THR A 30 7.09 5.98 6.38
N PRO A 31 8.37 6.40 6.23
CA PRO A 31 9.53 5.51 6.41
C PRO A 31 9.58 4.83 7.77
N ARG A 32 9.17 5.54 8.84
CA ARG A 32 9.07 5.00 10.20
C ARG A 32 8.06 3.86 10.31
N LEU A 33 6.90 3.95 9.65
CA LEU A 33 5.89 2.90 9.68
C LEU A 33 6.35 1.66 8.90
N GLN A 34 7.04 1.88 7.77
CA GLN A 34 7.64 0.78 7.01
C GLN A 34 8.70 0.05 7.84
N ALA A 35 9.54 0.77 8.59
CA ALA A 35 10.53 0.17 9.49
C ALA A 35 9.88 -0.69 10.58
N ILE A 36 8.79 -0.22 11.18
CA ILE A 36 7.99 -1.00 12.16
C ILE A 36 7.47 -2.29 11.52
N ALA A 37 6.85 -2.19 10.34
CA ALA A 37 6.31 -3.35 9.64
C ALA A 37 7.39 -4.40 9.33
N LYS A 38 8.57 -3.97 8.88
CA LYS A 38 9.71 -4.88 8.64
C LYS A 38 10.18 -5.57 9.92
N ALA A 39 10.35 -4.82 11.01
CA ALA A 39 10.81 -5.38 12.28
C ALA A 39 9.81 -6.42 12.82
N LYS A 40 8.51 -6.13 12.77
CA LYS A 40 7.46 -7.08 13.19
C LYS A 40 7.38 -8.30 12.27
N ALA A 41 7.46 -8.11 10.96
CA ALA A 41 7.50 -9.22 10.02
C ALA A 41 8.69 -10.15 10.28
N GLN A 42 9.88 -9.58 10.52
CA GLN A 42 11.08 -10.33 10.87
C GLN A 42 10.91 -11.11 12.18
N ALA A 43 10.39 -10.47 13.24
CA ALA A 43 10.17 -11.10 14.53
C ALA A 43 9.15 -12.26 14.46
N LEU A 44 8.14 -12.14 13.59
CA LEU A 44 7.11 -13.16 13.37
C LEU A 44 7.51 -14.22 12.34
N GLY A 45 8.67 -14.11 11.71
CA GLY A 45 9.07 -14.98 10.59
C GLY A 45 8.15 -14.87 9.37
N VAL A 46 7.44 -13.75 9.21
CA VAL A 46 6.57 -13.48 8.06
C VAL A 46 7.41 -12.91 6.92
N PRO A 47 7.44 -13.55 5.74
CA PRO A 47 8.12 -12.98 4.58
C PRO A 47 7.44 -11.67 4.15
N LEU A 48 8.18 -10.57 4.21
CA LEU A 48 7.73 -9.27 3.74
C LEU A 48 8.69 -8.76 2.66
N LYS A 49 8.13 -8.39 1.51
CA LYS A 49 8.84 -7.80 0.38
C LYS A 49 8.46 -6.33 0.26
N GLU A 50 9.36 -5.54 -0.27
CA GLU A 50 9.10 -4.14 -0.63
C GLU A 50 9.06 -4.01 -2.14
N GLY A 51 8.25 -3.08 -2.62
CA GLY A 51 8.14 -2.82 -4.05
C GLY A 51 7.29 -1.61 -4.38
N ILE A 52 7.27 -1.28 -5.67
CA ILE A 52 6.51 -0.18 -6.24
C ILE A 52 5.12 -0.69 -6.64
N TYR A 53 4.09 -0.15 -5.99
CA TYR A 53 2.69 -0.37 -6.37
C TYR A 53 2.30 0.50 -7.57
N GLY A 54 1.75 -0.10 -8.63
CA GLY A 54 1.14 0.57 -9.77
C GLY A 54 -0.37 0.52 -9.69
N GLY A 55 -1.02 1.67 -9.57
CA GLY A 55 -2.49 1.79 -9.57
C GLY A 55 -3.02 1.96 -10.98
N LEU A 56 -3.88 1.06 -11.43
CA LEU A 56 -4.53 1.06 -12.74
C LEU A 56 -6.02 1.37 -12.60
N LEU A 57 -6.68 1.78 -13.69
CA LEU A 57 -8.11 2.13 -13.65
C LEU A 57 -9.01 0.88 -13.55
N GLY A 58 -8.65 -0.22 -14.22
CA GLY A 58 -9.55 -1.37 -14.38
C GLY A 58 -10.82 -1.03 -15.20
N PRO A 59 -11.84 -1.91 -15.21
CA PRO A 59 -11.93 -3.20 -14.52
C PRO A 59 -11.26 -4.37 -15.28
N THR A 60 -10.76 -4.12 -16.49
CA THR A 60 -10.03 -5.14 -17.25
C THR A 60 -8.70 -5.44 -16.59
N TYR A 61 -8.36 -6.72 -16.43
CA TYR A 61 -6.99 -7.12 -16.08
C TYR A 61 -6.01 -6.72 -17.18
N GLU A 62 -4.74 -6.70 -16.81
CA GLU A 62 -3.66 -6.29 -17.69
C GLU A 62 -3.44 -7.34 -18.79
N THR A 63 -3.16 -6.87 -19.99
CA THR A 63 -2.60 -7.70 -21.05
C THR A 63 -1.14 -8.04 -20.73
N PRO A 64 -0.58 -9.14 -21.28
CA PRO A 64 0.84 -9.45 -21.12
C PRO A 64 1.79 -8.32 -21.61
N ALA A 65 1.35 -7.52 -22.59
CA ALA A 65 2.11 -6.37 -23.07
C ALA A 65 2.17 -5.26 -22.02
N GLU A 66 1.04 -4.94 -21.38
CA GLU A 66 0.98 -3.99 -20.27
C GLU A 66 1.79 -4.48 -19.07
N VAL A 67 1.72 -5.76 -18.71
CA VAL A 67 2.55 -6.32 -17.62
C VAL A 67 4.04 -6.14 -17.90
N ARG A 68 4.50 -6.39 -19.14
CA ARG A 68 5.91 -6.13 -19.52
C ARG A 68 6.27 -4.66 -19.45
N MET A 69 5.38 -3.79 -19.93
CA MET A 69 5.57 -2.33 -19.84
C MET A 69 5.70 -1.90 -18.37
N LEU A 70 4.79 -2.33 -17.50
CA LEU A 70 4.77 -1.99 -16.07
C LEU A 70 6.03 -2.48 -15.36
N ARG A 71 6.49 -3.69 -15.68
CA ARG A 71 7.78 -4.19 -15.18
C ARG A 71 8.96 -3.32 -15.64
N GLY A 72 8.95 -2.86 -16.88
CA GLY A 72 9.93 -1.91 -17.41
C GLY A 72 9.90 -0.54 -16.71
N LEU A 73 8.75 -0.13 -16.19
CA LEU A 73 8.58 1.06 -15.35
C LEU A 73 8.98 0.82 -13.87
N GLY A 74 9.40 -0.40 -13.51
CA GLY A 74 9.79 -0.77 -12.16
C GLY A 74 8.62 -1.11 -11.23
N VAL A 75 7.42 -1.36 -11.76
CA VAL A 75 6.26 -1.79 -10.95
C VAL A 75 6.43 -3.25 -10.50
N ASP A 76 6.31 -3.49 -9.20
CA ASP A 76 6.40 -4.82 -8.59
C ASP A 76 5.02 -5.45 -8.37
N VAL A 77 4.01 -4.62 -8.04
CA VAL A 77 2.64 -5.05 -7.76
C VAL A 77 1.67 -4.11 -8.44
N VAL A 78 0.61 -4.66 -9.04
CA VAL A 78 -0.46 -3.88 -9.66
C VAL A 78 -1.76 -4.06 -8.88
N GLY A 79 -2.62 -3.06 -8.95
CA GLY A 79 -4.02 -3.20 -8.56
C GLY A 79 -4.83 -1.99 -8.98
N MET A 80 -6.14 -2.06 -8.71
CA MET A 80 -7.12 -1.10 -9.24
C MET A 80 -7.69 -0.16 -8.16
N SER A 81 -6.93 0.05 -7.08
CA SER A 81 -7.33 0.88 -5.93
C SER A 81 -6.10 1.48 -5.25
N THR A 82 -6.26 1.96 -4.01
CA THR A 82 -5.20 2.37 -3.07
C THR A 82 -4.51 3.69 -3.42
N VAL A 83 -4.10 3.88 -4.68
CA VAL A 83 -3.33 5.05 -5.11
C VAL A 83 -4.09 6.36 -4.86
N VAL A 84 -5.41 6.37 -5.10
CA VAL A 84 -6.23 7.58 -4.91
C VAL A 84 -6.44 7.87 -3.42
N GLU A 85 -6.66 6.85 -2.61
CA GLU A 85 -6.79 6.98 -1.15
C GLU A 85 -5.48 7.46 -0.53
N VAL A 86 -4.34 6.96 -1.01
CA VAL A 86 -3.02 7.40 -0.56
C VAL A 86 -2.78 8.88 -0.88
N ILE A 87 -3.13 9.35 -2.09
CA ILE A 87 -3.02 10.77 -2.44
C ILE A 87 -3.90 11.63 -1.52
N ALA A 88 -5.14 11.20 -1.27
CA ALA A 88 -6.04 11.92 -0.37
C ALA A 88 -5.52 11.94 1.08
N ALA A 89 -5.00 10.82 1.59
CA ALA A 89 -4.41 10.75 2.92
C ALA A 89 -3.16 11.63 3.05
N ARG A 90 -2.33 11.72 2.00
CA ARG A 90 -1.18 12.64 1.96
C ARG A 90 -1.61 14.10 1.96
N HIS A 91 -2.66 14.44 1.21
CA HIS A 91 -3.25 15.77 1.27
C HIS A 91 -3.66 16.15 2.71
N LEU A 92 -4.22 15.19 3.45
CA LEU A 92 -4.57 15.32 4.87
C LEU A 92 -3.37 15.23 5.83
N SER A 93 -2.13 15.21 5.34
CA SER A 93 -0.91 15.07 6.13
C SER A 93 -0.88 13.83 7.02
N MET A 94 -1.57 12.75 6.63
CA MET A 94 -1.60 11.50 7.39
C MET A 94 -0.30 10.72 7.23
N ASP A 95 0.04 9.97 8.28
CA ASP A 95 1.03 8.90 8.21
C ASP A 95 0.43 7.68 7.49
N ILE A 96 1.15 7.11 6.53
CA ILE A 96 0.63 6.06 5.65
C ILE A 96 1.54 4.84 5.66
N LEU A 97 0.94 3.67 5.86
CA LEU A 97 1.57 2.36 5.63
C LEU A 97 0.74 1.60 4.59
N GLY A 98 1.39 1.19 3.49
CA GLY A 98 0.78 0.34 2.47
C GLY A 98 1.29 -1.09 2.58
N ILE A 99 0.38 -2.07 2.64
CA ILE A 99 0.71 -3.50 2.58
C ILE A 99 -0.26 -4.17 1.61
N SER A 100 0.28 -4.77 0.55
CA SER A 100 -0.51 -5.50 -0.45
C SER A 100 -0.38 -7.00 -0.23
N CYS A 101 -1.52 -7.69 -0.13
CA CYS A 101 -1.56 -9.15 -0.19
C CYS A 101 -1.53 -9.58 -1.67
N VAL A 102 -0.39 -10.08 -2.13
CA VAL A 102 -0.21 -10.53 -3.51
C VAL A 102 -0.79 -11.93 -3.65
N THR A 103 -1.97 -12.04 -4.26
CA THR A 103 -2.74 -13.28 -4.38
C THR A 103 -2.43 -14.11 -5.62
N ASN A 104 -1.78 -13.52 -6.62
CA ASN A 104 -1.52 -14.14 -7.91
C ASN A 104 -0.29 -13.53 -8.59
N VAL A 105 0.29 -14.27 -9.51
CA VAL A 105 1.28 -13.75 -10.47
C VAL A 105 0.52 -12.99 -11.57
N ALA A 106 1.09 -11.89 -12.08
CA ALA A 106 0.45 -11.09 -13.12
C ALA A 106 0.27 -11.88 -14.44
N ALA A 107 -0.69 -11.47 -15.27
CA ALA A 107 -1.03 -12.15 -16.52
C ALA A 107 0.20 -12.34 -17.44
N GLY A 108 0.39 -13.56 -17.97
CA GLY A 108 1.51 -13.89 -18.86
C GLY A 108 2.84 -14.15 -18.15
N LEU A 109 2.86 -14.18 -16.81
CA LEU A 109 4.00 -14.67 -16.02
C LEU A 109 3.77 -16.11 -15.49
N SER A 110 2.58 -16.67 -15.70
CA SER A 110 2.25 -18.08 -15.54
C SER A 110 1.31 -18.53 -16.67
N ASP A 111 1.24 -19.84 -16.93
CA ASP A 111 0.33 -20.44 -17.91
C ASP A 111 -1.13 -20.52 -17.42
N GLU A 112 -1.40 -20.05 -16.19
CA GLU A 112 -2.72 -20.10 -15.58
C GLU A 112 -3.57 -18.88 -15.98
N ARG A 113 -4.83 -19.13 -16.35
CA ARG A 113 -5.82 -18.07 -16.54
C ARG A 113 -6.23 -17.50 -15.18
N LEU A 114 -6.27 -16.17 -15.09
CA LEU A 114 -6.74 -15.47 -13.90
C LEU A 114 -8.23 -15.78 -13.65
N ASP A 115 -8.52 -16.55 -12.62
CA ASP A 115 -9.87 -16.82 -12.12
C ASP A 115 -10.06 -16.19 -10.74
N HIS A 116 -11.15 -15.44 -10.59
CA HIS A 116 -11.50 -14.73 -9.36
C HIS A 116 -11.77 -15.69 -8.18
N ALA A 117 -12.18 -16.94 -8.45
CA ALA A 117 -12.31 -17.97 -7.41
C ALA A 117 -10.94 -18.38 -6.84
N HIS A 118 -9.93 -18.56 -7.69
CA HIS A 118 -8.58 -18.92 -7.26
C HIS A 118 -7.94 -17.82 -6.39
N ILE A 119 -8.18 -16.55 -6.73
CA ILE A 119 -7.70 -15.39 -5.95
C ILE A 119 -8.19 -15.44 -4.50
N LYS A 120 -9.46 -15.83 -4.28
CA LYS A 120 -10.06 -15.92 -2.93
C LYS A 120 -9.41 -17.02 -2.08
N ASP A 121 -9.08 -18.16 -2.67
CA ASP A 121 -8.47 -19.27 -1.94
C ASP A 121 -7.05 -18.94 -1.47
N VAL A 122 -6.25 -18.25 -2.30
CA VAL A 122 -4.92 -17.77 -1.90
C VAL A 122 -5.04 -16.71 -0.80
N ALA A 123 -5.99 -15.78 -0.92
CA ALA A 123 -6.23 -14.78 0.12
C ALA A 123 -6.55 -15.42 1.47
N ASN A 124 -7.38 -16.47 1.50
CA ASN A 124 -7.72 -17.20 2.71
C ASN A 124 -6.51 -17.90 3.35
N ARG A 125 -5.58 -18.43 2.55
CA ARG A 125 -4.35 -19.08 3.05
C ARG A 125 -3.37 -18.09 3.68
N VAL A 126 -3.32 -16.87 3.16
CA VAL A 126 -2.41 -15.81 3.66
C VAL A 126 -3.05 -15.00 4.78
N ARG A 127 -4.39 -15.04 4.90
CA ARG A 127 -5.19 -14.26 5.86
C ARG A 127 -4.62 -14.24 7.26
N THR A 128 -4.36 -15.41 7.86
CA THR A 128 -3.90 -15.47 9.26
C THR A 128 -2.54 -14.77 9.43
N ARG A 129 -1.59 -15.01 8.52
CA ARG A 129 -0.27 -14.36 8.58
C ARG A 129 -0.37 -12.85 8.38
N PHE A 130 -1.22 -12.42 7.46
CA PHE A 130 -1.48 -11.01 7.20
C PHE A 130 -2.09 -10.33 8.42
N GLN A 131 -3.13 -10.93 9.02
CA GLN A 131 -3.77 -10.44 10.24
C GLN A 131 -2.76 -10.31 11.38
N THR A 132 -1.98 -11.35 11.67
CA THR A 132 -0.96 -11.31 12.73
C THR A 132 0.07 -10.20 12.51
N LEU A 133 0.48 -9.95 11.27
CA LEU A 133 1.39 -8.84 10.97
C LEU A 133 0.73 -7.48 11.22
N ILE A 134 -0.50 -7.29 10.77
CA ILE A 134 -1.24 -6.04 10.97
C ILE A 134 -1.44 -5.77 12.46
N ASP A 135 -1.87 -6.76 13.24
CA ASP A 135 -2.09 -6.63 14.68
C ASP A 135 -0.79 -6.21 15.39
N ALA A 136 0.33 -6.89 15.10
CA ALA A 136 1.63 -6.57 15.69
C ALA A 136 2.15 -5.16 15.31
N VAL A 137 1.83 -4.67 14.11
CA VAL A 137 2.17 -3.31 13.69
C VAL A 137 1.32 -2.28 14.42
N LEU A 138 0.01 -2.52 14.54
CA LEU A 138 -0.92 -1.62 15.24
C LEU A 138 -0.58 -1.50 16.73
N GLU A 139 -0.25 -2.61 17.38
CA GLU A 139 0.21 -2.63 18.77
C GLU A 139 1.46 -1.76 18.97
N GLU A 140 2.43 -1.85 18.08
CA GLU A 140 3.65 -1.02 18.13
C GLU A 140 3.34 0.45 17.92
N MET A 141 2.47 0.77 16.96
CA MET A 141 2.04 2.14 16.70
C MET A 141 1.35 2.75 17.93
N ALA A 142 0.48 2.00 18.61
CA ALA A 142 -0.19 2.43 19.82
C ALA A 142 0.79 2.63 21.00
N SER A 143 1.78 1.75 21.13
CA SER A 143 2.84 1.88 22.15
C SER A 143 3.64 3.17 21.97
N LEU A 144 4.04 3.48 20.74
CA LEU A 144 4.84 4.67 20.42
C LEU A 144 4.05 5.98 20.59
N GLN A 145 2.75 5.96 20.28
CA GLN A 145 1.86 7.10 20.52
C GLN A 145 1.72 7.38 22.03
N SER A 146 1.56 6.33 22.84
CA SER A 146 1.45 6.44 24.29
C SER A 146 2.73 7.01 24.91
N GLN A 147 3.90 6.57 24.45
CA GLN A 147 5.19 7.09 24.89
C GLN A 147 5.40 8.57 24.52
N LYS A 148 5.01 8.98 23.30
CA LYS A 148 5.06 10.39 22.88
C LYS A 148 4.16 11.27 23.76
N ALA A 149 2.93 10.82 24.05
CA ALA A 149 2.00 11.58 24.89
C ALA A 149 2.53 11.75 26.33
N GLN A 150 3.17 10.72 26.89
CA GLN A 150 3.81 10.79 28.21
C GLN A 150 5.04 11.72 28.22
N ALA A 151 5.85 11.71 27.17
CA ALA A 151 7.02 12.58 27.05
C ALA A 151 6.63 14.06 26.91
N SER A 152 5.56 14.38 26.17
CA SER A 152 5.04 15.75 26.02
C SER A 152 4.40 16.31 27.29
N ASN A 153 3.90 15.46 28.20
CA ASN A 153 3.31 15.90 29.46
C ASN A 153 4.34 16.14 30.60
N ASN A 154 5.58 15.70 30.40
CA ASN A 154 6.67 15.85 31.37
C ASN A 154 7.62 17.04 31.04
N GLN A 155 7.27 17.85 30.04
CA GLN A 155 7.93 19.12 29.69
C GLN A 155 6.97 20.28 29.94
#